data_AF-A0A6C0I7G0-F1
#
_entry.id   AF-A0A6C0I7G0-F1
#
_cell.length_a   1.000
_cell.length_b   1.000
_cell.length_c   1.000
_cell.angle_alpha   90.00
_cell.angle_beta   90.00
_cell.angle_gamma   90.00
#
_symmetry.space_group_name_H-M   'P 1'
#
loop_
_entity.id
_entity.type
_entity.pdbx_description
1 polymer ?
#
loop_
_entity_poly.entity_id
_entity_poly.type
_entity_poly.pdbx_seq_one_letter_code
_entity_poly.pdbx_strand_id
1 'polypeptide(L)' 'MYPSLWAHSLGGVLMLAAVALSVLNFGKLKTLGTYSMIKILMMLSIVVTLHGISHVLLEKQYSYNPWTIIFG' A
#
# COMPACT_ATOMS: atom_id res chain seq x y z
N MET A 1 -4.43 21.85 6.77
CA MET A 1 -3.87 20.48 6.87
C MET A 1 -4.99 19.51 6.51
N TYR A 2 -4.85 18.71 5.46
CA TYR A 2 -5.95 17.88 4.95
C TYR A 2 -5.93 16.50 5.63
N PRO A 3 -6.98 16.09 6.38
CA PRO A 3 -7.03 14.78 7.04
C PRO A 3 -6.84 13.61 6.08
N SER A 4 -7.28 13.77 4.83
CA SER A 4 -7.11 12.81 3.73
C SER A 4 -5.64 12.51 3.41
N LEU A 5 -4.75 13.50 3.49
CA LEU A 5 -3.31 13.31 3.26
C LEU A 5 -2.65 12.48 4.38
N TRP A 6 -3.06 12.71 5.63
CA TRP A 6 -2.58 11.92 6.78
C TRP A 6 -3.06 10.49 6.72
N ALA A 7 -4.34 10.28 6.45
CA ALA A 7 -4.92 8.95 6.29
C ALA A 7 -4.25 8.18 5.15
N HIS A 8 -4.02 8.84 4.00
CA HIS A 8 -3.30 8.24 2.86
C HIS A 8 -1.88 7.83 3.22
N SER A 9 -1.12 8.72 3.86
CA SER A 9 0.27 8.48 4.25
C SER A 9 0.37 7.33 5.27
N LEU A 10 -0.50 7.33 6.29
CA LEU A 10 -0.56 6.25 7.27
C LEU A 10 -0.93 4.91 6.61
N GLY A 11 -1.88 4.91 5.67
CA GLY A 11 -2.23 3.74 4.88
C GLY A 11 -1.05 3.17 4.10
N GLY A 12 -0.23 4.03 3.48
CA GLY A 12 1.00 3.64 2.81
C GLY A 12 2.03 3.02 3.77
N VAL A 13 2.24 3.62 4.95
CA VAL A 13 3.14 3.09 5.99
C VAL A 13 2.69 1.71 6.48
N LEU A 14 1.40 1.53 6.74
CA LEU A 14 0.84 0.23 7.16
C LEU A 14 0.96 -0.83 6.06
N MET A 15 0.77 -0.45 4.79
CA MET A 15 0.98 -1.34 3.66
C MET A 15 2.45 -1.80 3.56
N LEU A 16 3.41 -0.88 3.72
CA LEU A 16 4.84 -1.23 3.77
C LEU A 16 5.18 -2.13 4.97
N ALA A 17 4.61 -1.85 6.15
CA ALA A 17 4.78 -2.70 7.32
C ALA A 17 4.24 -4.13 7.07
N ALA A 18 3.10 -4.27 6.40
CA ALA A 18 2.54 -5.58 6.03
C ALA A 18 3.46 -6.35 5.06
N VAL A 19 4.05 -5.67 4.08
CA VAL A 19 5.05 -6.26 3.17
C VAL A 19 6.29 -6.68 3.96
N ALA A 20 6.83 -5.82 4.82
CA ALA A 20 7.99 -6.13 5.64
C ALA A 20 7.75 -7.34 6.55
N LEU A 21 6.60 -7.40 7.23
CA LEU A 21 6.22 -8.55 8.07
C LEU A 21 6.06 -9.83 7.24
N SER A 22 5.53 -9.72 6.01
CA SER A 22 5.41 -10.85 5.09
C SER A 22 6.78 -11.39 4.68
N VAL A 23 7.74 -10.51 4.39
CA VAL A 23 9.13 -10.89 4.07
C VAL A 23 9.80 -11.54 5.29
N LEU A 24 9.71 -10.92 6.46
CA LEU A 24 10.30 -11.45 7.71
C LEU A 24 9.71 -12.79 8.13
N ASN A 25 8.45 -13.05 7.78
CA ASN A 25 7.75 -14.30 8.08
C ASN A 25 7.55 -15.18 6.83
N PHE A 26 8.36 -15.00 5.78
CA PHE A 26 8.18 -15.73 4.52
C PHE A 26 8.23 -17.25 4.70
N GLY A 27 9.05 -17.73 5.64
CA GLY A 27 9.09 -19.15 6.03
C GLY A 27 7.76 -19.70 6.52
N LYS A 28 6.92 -18.88 7.17
CA LYS A 28 5.56 -19.26 7.58
C LYS A 28 4.59 -19.14 6.40
N LEU A 29 4.70 -18.08 5.60
CA LEU A 29 3.86 -17.88 4.42
C LEU A 29 3.98 -19.04 3.41
N LYS A 30 5.18 -19.56 3.17
CA LYS A 30 5.37 -20.70 2.25
C LYS A 30 4.78 -22.02 2.73
N THR A 31 4.43 -22.13 4.02
CA THR A 31 3.74 -23.31 4.57
C THR A 31 2.23 -23.21 4.42
N LEU A 32 1.71 -22.04 4.02
CA LEU A 32 0.32 -21.89 3.65
C LEU A 32 0.07 -22.65 2.34
N GLY A 33 -1.05 -23.38 2.26
CA GLY A 33 -1.48 -24.01 1.02
C GLY A 33 -1.71 -22.99 -0.10
N THR A 34 -1.64 -23.43 -1.36
CA THR A 34 -1.73 -22.59 -2.57
C THR A 34 -2.94 -21.64 -2.55
N TYR A 35 -4.10 -22.12 -2.11
CA TYR A 35 -5.32 -21.30 -2.02
C TYR A 35 -5.16 -20.10 -1.08
N SER A 36 -4.49 -20.28 0.06
CA SER A 36 -4.23 -19.18 1.00
C SER A 36 -3.20 -18.19 0.47
N MET A 37 -2.17 -18.66 -0.25
CA MET A 37 -1.22 -17.77 -0.92
C MET A 37 -1.90 -16.92 -2.00
N ILE A 38 -2.78 -17.51 -2.81
CA ILE A 38 -3.56 -16.77 -3.82
C ILE A 38 -4.37 -15.66 -3.17
N LYS A 39 -5.07 -15.95 -2.07
CA LYS A 39 -5.85 -14.92 -1.34
C LYS A 39 -4.99 -13.76 -0.86
N ILE A 40 -3.80 -14.04 -0.32
CA ILE A 40 -2.86 -12.99 0.13
C ILE A 40 -2.41 -12.13 -1.05
N LEU A 41 -2.05 -12.74 -2.17
CA LEU A 41 -1.64 -12.02 -3.38
C LEU A 41 -2.78 -11.17 -3.96
N MET A 42 -4.01 -11.69 -3.96
CA MET A 42 -5.19 -10.92 -4.39
C MET A 42 -5.45 -9.73 -3.46
N MET A 43 -5.38 -9.92 -2.14
CA MET A 43 -5.52 -8.82 -1.18
C MET A 43 -4.43 -7.76 -1.37
N LEU A 44 -3.17 -8.17 -1.54
CA LEU A 44 -2.07 -7.24 -1.79
C LEU A 44 -2.31 -6.44 -3.08
N SER A 45 -2.73 -7.11 -4.16
CA SER A 45 -3.07 -6.45 -5.43
C SER A 45 -4.17 -5.40 -5.27
N ILE A 46 -5.25 -5.74 -4.55
CA ILE A 46 -6.35 -4.81 -4.27
C ILE A 46 -5.85 -3.60 -3.47
N VAL A 47 -5.11 -3.82 -2.38
CA VAL A 47 -4.65 -2.74 -1.50
C VAL A 47 -3.67 -1.80 -2.23
N VAL A 48 -2.72 -2.35 -2.99
CA VAL A 48 -1.78 -1.55 -3.80
C VAL A 48 -2.53 -0.74 -4.85
N THR A 49 -3.51 -1.34 -5.53
CA THR A 49 -4.33 -0.65 -6.54
C THR A 49 -5.13 0.49 -5.91
N LEU A 50 -5.78 0.26 -4.77
CA LEU A 50 -6.55 1.29 -4.06
C LEU A 50 -5.66 2.45 -3.59
N HIS A 51 -4.45 2.15 -3.09
CA HIS A 51 -3.48 3.18 -2.70
C HIS A 51 -2.97 3.98 -3.90
N GLY A 52 -2.75 3.33 -5.05
CA GLY A 52 -2.40 4.01 -6.30
C GLY A 52 -3.52 4.92 -6.79
N ILE A 53 -4.77 4.48 -6.74
CA ILE A 53 -5.94 5.29 -7.11
C ILE A 53 -6.07 6.50 -6.16
N SER A 54 -5.86 6.32 -4.85
CA SER A 54 -5.94 7.44 -3.92
C SER A 54 -4.84 8.49 -4.16
N HIS A 55 -3.64 8.10 -4.59
CA HIS A 55 -2.64 9.05 -5.06
C HIS A 55 -3.16 9.92 -6.22
N VAL A 56 -3.78 9.31 -7.24
CA VAL A 56 -4.36 10.04 -8.37
C VAL A 56 -5.47 10.99 -7.92
N LEU A 57 -6.30 10.58 -6.96
CA LEU A 57 -7.35 11.45 -6.41
C LEU A 57 -6.77 12.63 -5.64
N LEU A 58 -5.74 12.41 -4.83
CA LEU A 58 -5.06 13.48 -4.08
C LEU A 58 -4.34 14.46 -5.00
N GLU A 59 -3.73 13.99 -6.08
CA GLU A 59 -3.13 14.85 -7.11
C GLU A 59 -4.19 15.74 -7.76
N LYS A 60 -5.35 15.17 -8.13
CA LYS A 60 -6.45 15.93 -8.71
C LYS A 60 -7.08 16.94 -7.76
N GLN A 61 -7.24 16.60 -6.48
CA GLN A 61 -7.98 17.42 -5.50
C GLN A 61 -7.10 18.45 -4.79
N TYR A 62 -5.83 18.12 -4.54
CA TYR A 62 -4.94 18.92 -3.70
C TYR A 62 -3.62 19.30 -4.40
N SER A 63 -3.48 18.98 -5.70
CA SER A 63 -2.20 19.12 -6.44
C SER A 63 -1.03 18.42 -5.73
N TYR A 64 -1.35 17.38 -4.97
CA TYR A 64 -0.37 16.62 -4.20
C TYR A 64 0.25 15.54 -5.08
N ASN A 65 1.44 15.83 -5.62
CA ASN A 65 2.24 14.85 -6.35
C ASN A 65 3.46 14.42 -5.51
N PRO A 66 3.53 13.15 -5.07
CA PRO A 66 4.65 12.67 -4.25
C PRO A 66 5.99 12.75 -4.95
N TRP A 67 6.03 12.54 -6.28
CA TRP A 67 7.26 12.57 -7.05
C TRP A 67 7.85 13.97 -7.12
N THR A 68 7.03 15.00 -7.27
CA THR A 68 7.49 16.39 -7.22
C THR A 68 7.94 16.81 -5.83
N ILE A 69 7.42 16.19 -4.76
CA ILE A 69 7.85 16.49 -3.39
C ILE A 69 9.19 15.83 -3.07
N ILE A 70 9.44 14.63 -3.59
CA ILE A 70 10.65 13.85 -3.28
C ILE A 70 11.82 14.25 -4.21
N PHE A 71 11.54 14.55 -5.48
CA PHE A 71 12.58 14.79 -6.50
C PHE A 71 12.54 16.19 -7.12
N GLY A 72 11.58 17.04 -6.73
CA GLY A 72 11.45 18.42 -7.21
C GLY A 72 12.19 19.43 -6.36
#